data_AF-A0A8S1AZA0-F1
#
_entry.id   AF-A0A8S1AZA0-F1
#
_cell.length_a   1.000
_cell.length_b   1.000
_cell.length_c   1.000
_cell.angle_alpha   90.00
_cell.angle_beta   90.00
_cell.angle_gamma   90.00
#
_symmetry.space_group_name_H-M   'P 1'
#
loop_
_entity.id
_entity.type
_entity.pdbx_description
1 polymer ?
#
loop_
_entity_poly.entity_id
_entity_poly.type
_entity_poly.pdbx_seq_one_letter_code
_entity_poly.pdbx_strand_id
1 'polypeptide(L)' 'MFTKMGIMFAQSSRGARIVIMNGYKYRKQRENGSKVRWFCSQQGYGCRSVIYTTDNILINMKYEHNHDPPDVIM' A
#
# COMPACT_ATOMS: atom_id res chain seq x y z
N MET A 1 14.15 -18.98 -3.27
CA MET A 1 13.56 -18.47 -2.01
C MET A 1 12.85 -17.17 -2.32
N PHE A 2 11.53 -17.14 -2.32
CA PHE A 2 10.79 -15.88 -2.47
C PHE A 2 10.74 -15.19 -1.11
N THR A 3 11.53 -14.13 -0.93
CA THR A 3 11.39 -13.26 0.24
C THR A 3 9.96 -12.75 0.28
N LYS A 4 9.19 -13.16 1.30
CA LYS A 4 7.83 -12.69 1.54
C LYS A 4 7.91 -11.20 1.89
N MET A 5 7.68 -10.33 0.91
CA MET A 5 7.49 -8.90 1.19
C MET A 5 6.28 -8.77 2.12
N GLY A 6 6.54 -8.32 3.35
CA GLY A 6 5.52 -8.14 4.37
C GLY A 6 4.73 -6.85 4.12
N ILE A 7 3.42 -6.93 4.28
CA ILE A 7 2.55 -5.76 4.36
C ILE A 7 2.08 -5.60 5.81
N MET A 8 1.98 -4.36 6.28
CA MET A 8 1.43 -4.03 7.59
C MET A 8 0.14 -3.23 7.41
N PHE A 9 -0.94 -3.62 8.09
CA PHE A 9 -2.14 -2.82 8.16
C PHE A 9 -2.04 -1.85 9.33
N ALA A 10 -2.40 -0.60 9.10
CA ALA A 10 -2.43 0.43 10.11
C ALA A 10 -3.67 1.32 9.94
N GLN A 11 -3.88 2.23 10.89
CA GLN A 11 -4.87 3.29 10.81
C GLN A 11 -4.15 4.64 10.66
N SER A 12 -4.63 5.48 9.76
CA SER A 12 -4.21 6.88 9.71
C SER A 12 -4.74 7.64 10.93
N SER A 13 -4.19 8.83 11.20
CA SER A 13 -4.68 9.73 12.25
C SER A 13 -6.15 10.12 12.11
N ARG A 14 -6.74 9.97 10.91
CA ARG A 14 -8.16 10.21 10.63
C ARG A 14 -9.01 8.93 10.64
N GLY A 15 -8.48 7.83 11.16
CA GLY A 15 -9.18 6.54 11.26
C GLY A 15 -9.25 5.71 9.97
N ALA A 16 -8.79 6.24 8.83
CA ALA A 16 -8.80 5.48 7.58
C ALA A 16 -7.77 4.34 7.62
N ARG A 17 -8.18 3.13 7.21
CA ARG A 17 -7.30 1.97 7.08
C ARG A 17 -6.29 2.17 5.95
N ILE A 18 -5.02 1.88 6.23
CA ILE A 18 -3.90 1.99 5.30
C ILE A 18 -3.06 0.72 5.30
N VAL A 19 -2.23 0.57 4.27
CA VAL A 19 -1.19 -0.47 4.21
C VAL A 19 0.19 0.19 4.14
N ILE A 20 1.15 -0.36 4.86
CA ILE A 20 2.56 0.01 4.79
C ILE A 20 3.33 -1.16 4.18
N MET A 21 4.10 -0.90 3.13
CA MET A 21 4.95 -1.90 2.47
C MET A 21 6.25 -1.23 2.03
N ASN A 22 7.40 -1.76 2.49
CA ASN A 22 8.74 -1.23 2.18
C ASN A 22 8.87 0.29 2.41
N GLY A 23 8.34 0.81 3.52
CA GLY A 23 8.36 2.24 3.86
C GLY A 23 7.31 3.10 3.14
N TYR A 24 6.59 2.56 2.15
CA TYR A 24 5.56 3.28 1.42
C TYR A 24 4.17 3.08 2.02
N LYS A 25 3.41 4.18 2.11
CA LYS A 25 2.00 4.17 2.56
C LYS A 25 1.07 4.01 1.36
N TYR A 26 0.12 3.08 1.49
CA TYR A 26 -0.92 2.81 0.50
C TYR A 26 -2.29 3.08 1.11
N ARG A 27 -3.15 3.76 0.35
CA ARG A 27 -4.53 4.09 0.72
C ARG A 27 -5.48 3.19 -0.07
N LYS A 28 -6.61 2.83 0.55
CA LYS A 28 -7.65 2.05 -0.11
C LYS A 28 -8.22 2.83 -1.30
N GLN A 29 -8.21 2.23 -2.49
CA GLN A 29 -8.85 2.80 -3.68
C GLN A 29 -10.28 2.28 -3.83
N ARG A 30 -10.40 0.95 -3.91
CA ARG A 30 -11.63 0.22 -4.21
C ARG A 30 -11.56 -1.15 -3.55
N GLU A 31 -12.70 -1.62 -3.10
CA GLU A 31 -12.89 -2.92 -2.47
C GLU A 31 -14.00 -3.65 -3.22
N ASN A 32 -13.77 -4.92 -3.54
CA ASN A 32 -14.75 -5.81 -4.16
C ASN A 32 -14.67 -7.17 -3.48
N GLY A 33 -15.63 -7.46 -2.61
CA GLY A 33 -15.57 -8.60 -1.69
C GLY A 33 -14.31 -8.52 -0.83
N SER A 34 -13.53 -9.60 -0.78
CA SER A 34 -12.26 -9.64 -0.04
C SER A 34 -11.09 -8.99 -0.79
N LYS A 35 -11.25 -8.66 -2.09
CA LYS A 35 -10.19 -8.06 -2.91
C LYS A 35 -10.17 -6.55 -2.75
N VAL A 36 -9.03 -6.01 -2.35
CA VAL A 36 -8.83 -4.57 -2.17
C VAL A 36 -7.68 -4.10 -3.04
N ARG A 37 -7.90 -3.01 -3.79
CA ARG A 37 -6.87 -2.26 -4.51
C ARG A 37 -6.41 -1.10 -3.63
N TRP A 38 -5.10 -0.99 -3.42
CA TRP A 38 -4.50 0.10 -2.66
C TRP A 38 -3.50 0.85 -3.55
N PHE A 39 -3.53 2.19 -3.51
CA PHE A 39 -2.64 3.04 -4.28
C PHE A 39 -1.67 3.77 -3.36
N CYS A 40 -0.45 4.03 -3.83
CA CYS A 40 0.53 4.81 -3.07
C CYS A 40 -0.05 6.18 -2.69
N SER A 41 0.17 6.64 -1.46
CA SER A 41 -0.37 7.91 -0.98
C SER A 41 0.03 9.12 -1.83
N GLN A 42 1.14 9.00 -2.60
CA GLN A 42 1.62 10.03 -3.52
C GLN A 42 1.07 9.90 -4.96
N GLN A 43 -0.01 9.15 -5.18
CA GLN A 43 -0.62 9.04 -6.52
C GLN A 43 -1.03 10.39 -7.11
N GLY A 44 -1.44 11.35 -6.27
CA GLY A 44 -1.72 12.73 -6.71
C GLY A 44 -0.49 13.47 -7.26
N TYR A 45 0.72 13.01 -6.93
CA TYR A 45 2.00 13.53 -7.43
C TYR A 45 2.59 12.63 -8.55
N GLY A 46 1.76 11.81 -9.19
CA GLY A 46 2.16 10.97 -10.33
C GLY A 46 2.72 9.59 -9.97
N CYS A 47 2.75 9.20 -8.69
CA CYS A 47 3.16 7.86 -8.31
C CYS A 47 2.16 6.81 -8.82
N ARG A 48 2.66 5.74 -9.45
CA ARG A 48 1.84 4.68 -10.06
C ARG A 48 1.89 3.37 -9.31
N SER A 49 2.53 3.32 -8.14
CA SER A 49 2.57 2.11 -7.35
C SER A 49 1.21 1.75 -6.77
N VAL A 50 0.84 0.48 -6.96
CA VAL A 50 -0.44 -0.10 -6.53
C VAL A 50 -0.18 -1.48 -5.96
N ILE A 51 -0.89 -1.86 -4.90
CA ILE A 51 -0.92 -3.22 -4.38
C ILE A 51 -2.34 -3.75 -4.36
N TYR A 52 -2.46 -5.07 -4.40
CA TYR A 52 -3.72 -5.79 -4.35
C TYR A 52 -3.67 -6.79 -3.22
N THR A 53 -4.68 -6.78 -2.37
CA THR A 53 -4.81 -7.77 -1.28
C THR A 53 -6.10 -8.54 -1.42
N THR A 54 -6.10 -9.80 -0.98
CA THR A 54 -7.31 -10.60 -0.75
C THR A 54 -7.23 -11.14 0.67
N ASP A 55 -8.27 -10.95 1.48
CA ASP A 55 -8.30 -11.41 2.89
C ASP A 55 -7.06 -10.98 3.68
N ASN A 56 -6.66 -9.72 3.48
CA ASN A 56 -5.46 -9.11 4.07
C ASN A 56 -4.12 -9.74 3.65
N ILE A 57 -4.09 -10.57 2.61
CA ILE A 57 -2.88 -11.17 2.04
C ILE A 57 -2.53 -10.43 0.75
N LEU A 58 -1.26 -10.03 0.59
CA LEU A 58 -0.75 -9.45 -0.65
C LEU A 58 -0.82 -10.50 -1.78
N ILE A 59 -1.59 -10.22 -2.83
CA ILE A 59 -1.76 -11.14 -3.97
C ILE A 59 -1.08 -10.63 -5.25
N ASN A 60 -0.90 -9.32 -5.41
CA ASN A 60 -0.23 -8.72 -6.57
C ASN A 60 0.25 -7.29 -6.24
N MET A 61 1.26 -6.82 -6.95
CA MET A 61 1.74 -5.45 -6.85
C MET A 61 2.31 -4.92 -8.17
N LYS A 62 2.12 -3.62 -8.38
CA LYS A 62 2.87 -2.80 -9.33
C LYS A 62 3.79 -1.88 -8.52
N TYR A 63 5.07 -2.22 -8.44
CA TYR A 63 6.05 -1.49 -7.63
C TYR A 63 6.75 -0.38 -8.44
N GLU A 64 5.97 0.61 -8.87
CA GLU A 64 6.45 1.76 -9.65
C GLU A 64 6.33 3.06 -8.84
N HIS A 65 7.30 3.29 -7.97
CA HIS A 65 7.44 4.58 -7.28
C HIS A 65 8.31 5.52 -8.10
N ASN A 66 7.95 6.80 -8.09
CA ASN A 66 8.70 7.90 -8.72
C ASN A 66 9.22 8.89 -7.65
N HIS A 67 9.28 8.44 -6.41
CA HIS A 67 9.69 9.21 -5.25
C HIS A 67 10.31 8.27 -4.22
N ASP A 68 11.15 8.83 -3.36
CA ASP A 68 11.71 8.12 -2.22
C ASP A 68 10.61 7.78 -1.20
N PRO A 69 10.79 6.71 -0.41
CA PRO A 69 9.91 6.45 0.72
C PRO A 69 9.89 7.69 1.63
N PRO A 70 8.73 8.11 2.17
CA PRO A 70 8.73 9.15 3.18
C PRO A 70 9.62 8.71 4.33
N ASP A 71 10.55 9.57 4.77
CA ASP A 71 11.41 9.30 5.92
C ASP A 71 10.54 8.82 7.08
N VAL A 72 10.70 7.55 7.43
CA VAL A 72 9.87 6.88 8.42
C VAL A 72 10.39 7.29 9.80
N ILE A 73 10.03 8.49 10.24
CA ILE A 73 9.88 8.74 11.68
C ILE A 73 8.46 8.24 12.02
N MET A 74 8.39 7.06 12.63
CA MET A 74 7.16 6.59 13.29
C MET A 74 6.80 7.53 14.43
#